data_AF-A0A382UCG0-F1
#
_entry.id   AF-A0A382UCG0-F1
#
_cell.length_a   1.000
_cell.length_b   1.000
_cell.length_c   1.000
_cell.angle_alpha   90.00
_cell.angle_beta   90.00
_cell.angle_gamma   90.00
#
_symmetry.space_group_name_H-M   'P 1'
#
loop_
_entity.id
_entity.type
_entity.pdbx_description
1 polymer ?
#
loop_
_entity_poly.entity_id
_entity_poly.type
_entity_poly.pdbx_seq_one_letter_code
_entity_poly.pdbx_strand_id
1 'polypeptide(L)'
;MAPKNPYRPFEPNPEMVSCIPDVTGNEINGVGEDKERRPSMVYWAPDPDDIAFGEVQKWFYRREPPDPELMKERVRRKEILEAPMADLAEDVVERSPGEWTAGL
;
A
#
# COMPACT_ATOMS: atom_id res chain seq x y z
N MET A 1 -5.39 7.99 -34.39
CA MET A 1 -4.69 6.76 -33.97
C MET A 1 -4.06 7.01 -32.61
N ALA A 2 -4.14 6.07 -31.67
CA ALA A 2 -3.45 6.23 -30.39
C ALA A 2 -1.92 6.30 -30.62
N PRO A 3 -1.19 7.16 -29.90
CA PRO A 3 0.27 7.23 -30.01
C PRO A 3 0.90 5.89 -29.67
N LYS A 4 1.93 5.48 -30.43
CA LYS A 4 2.71 4.28 -30.13
C LYS A 4 3.45 4.49 -28.80
N ASN A 5 3.13 3.68 -27.80
CA ASN A 5 3.83 3.69 -26.52
C ASN A 5 5.20 2.99 -26.72
N PRO A 6 6.34 3.68 -26.48
CA PRO A 6 7.68 3.09 -26.65
C PRO A 6 7.96 1.96 -25.64
N TYR A 7 7.16 1.84 -24.58
CA TYR A 7 7.26 0.81 -23.55
C TYR A 7 6.39 -0.42 -23.85
N ARG A 8 6.08 -0.67 -25.13
CA ARG A 8 5.28 -1.82 -25.58
C ARG A 8 6.03 -2.65 -26.64
N PRO A 9 6.00 -3.99 -26.56
CA PRO A 9 5.37 -4.80 -25.50
C PRO A 9 6.07 -4.58 -24.15
N PHE A 10 5.30 -4.73 -23.06
CA PHE A 10 5.87 -4.59 -21.72
C PHE A 10 6.51 -5.92 -21.34
N GLU A 11 7.77 -5.86 -20.94
CA GLU A 11 8.49 -6.99 -20.34
C GLU A 11 8.83 -6.60 -18.90
N PRO A 12 8.36 -7.36 -17.88
CA PRO A 12 8.69 -7.08 -16.50
C PRO A 12 10.16 -7.35 -16.23
N ASN A 13 10.74 -6.65 -15.24
CA ASN A 13 12.11 -6.92 -14.82
C ASN A 13 12.22 -8.36 -14.29
N PRO A 14 13.14 -9.19 -14.80
CA PRO A 14 13.24 -10.60 -14.44
C PRO A 14 13.57 -10.82 -12.95
N GLU A 15 14.29 -9.89 -12.31
CA GLU A 15 14.57 -9.97 -10.88
C GLU A 15 13.29 -9.78 -10.05
N MET A 16 12.42 -8.84 -10.45
CA MET A 16 11.13 -8.66 -9.78
C MET A 16 10.27 -9.91 -9.93
N VAL A 17 10.23 -10.46 -11.15
CA VAL A 17 9.49 -11.71 -11.44
C VAL A 17 9.99 -12.85 -10.57
N SER A 18 11.31 -12.95 -10.34
CA SER A 18 11.89 -13.98 -9.47
C SER A 18 11.51 -13.85 -7.99
N CYS A 19 11.04 -12.68 -7.56
CA CYS A 19 10.55 -12.44 -6.21
C CYS A 19 9.07 -12.79 -6.03
N ILE A 20 8.33 -13.08 -7.10
CA ILE A 20 6.90 -13.38 -7.04
C ILE A 20 6.71 -14.76 -6.41
N PRO A 21 5.92 -14.88 -5.34
CA PRO A 21 5.67 -16.17 -4.70
C PRO A 21 4.75 -17.04 -5.57
N ASP A 22 4.79 -18.36 -5.33
CA ASP A 22 3.87 -19.33 -5.94
C ASP A 22 2.50 -19.33 -5.24
N VAL A 23 1.96 -18.14 -4.96
CA VAL A 23 0.62 -17.94 -4.41
C VAL A 23 0.00 -16.70 -5.04
N THR A 24 -1.30 -16.75 -5.32
CA THR A 24 -2.00 -15.62 -5.94
C THR A 24 -2.60 -14.70 -4.87
N GLY A 25 -2.76 -13.41 -5.20
CA GLY A 25 -3.51 -12.49 -4.35
C GLY A 25 -4.97 -12.90 -4.12
N ASN A 26 -5.58 -13.61 -5.08
CA ASN A 26 -6.93 -14.16 -4.94
C ASN A 26 -6.98 -15.23 -3.85
N GLU A 27 -6.00 -16.14 -3.83
CA GLU A 27 -5.88 -17.16 -2.80
C GLU A 27 -5.68 -16.53 -1.41
N ILE A 28 -4.76 -15.56 -1.30
CA ILE A 28 -4.52 -14.83 -0.04
C ILE A 28 -5.80 -14.13 0.45
N ASN A 29 -6.55 -13.51 -0.46
CA ASN A 29 -7.81 -12.81 -0.16
C ASN A 29 -9.03 -13.74 0.00
N GLY A 30 -8.86 -15.05 -0.15
CA GLY A 30 -9.91 -16.03 0.10
C GLY A 30 -10.98 -16.13 -1.00
N VAL A 31 -10.62 -15.80 -2.24
CA VAL A 31 -11.51 -16.00 -3.39
C VAL A 31 -11.83 -17.49 -3.54
N GLY A 32 -13.10 -17.86 -3.38
CA GLY A 32 -13.58 -19.24 -3.47
C GLY A 32 -13.62 -19.98 -2.13
N GLU A 33 -13.32 -19.33 -1.00
CA GLU A 33 -13.51 -19.92 0.32
C GLU A 33 -14.99 -19.88 0.75
N ASP A 34 -15.45 -20.96 1.38
CA ASP A 34 -16.82 -21.05 1.92
C ASP A 34 -16.96 -20.44 3.32
N LYS A 35 -15.84 -20.15 3.99
CA LYS A 35 -15.79 -19.63 5.36
C LYS A 35 -15.43 -18.15 5.34
N GLU A 36 -16.25 -17.35 6.01
CA GLU A 36 -15.93 -15.96 6.24
C GLU A 36 -14.71 -15.83 7.16
N ARG A 37 -13.70 -15.08 6.71
CA ARG A 37 -12.55 -14.66 7.50
C ARG A 37 -12.16 -13.25 7.11
N ARG A 38 -11.37 -12.60 7.97
CA ARG A 38 -10.78 -11.31 7.63
C ARG A 38 -9.83 -11.46 6.43
N PRO A 39 -9.81 -10.50 5.50
CA PRO A 39 -8.85 -10.50 4.41
C PRO A 39 -7.43 -10.38 4.99
N SER A 40 -6.49 -11.06 4.35
CA SER A 40 -5.06 -10.95 4.66
C SER A 40 -4.43 -9.90 3.75
N MET A 41 -3.43 -9.18 4.26
CA MET A 41 -2.70 -8.22 3.43
C MET A 41 -1.95 -8.98 2.32
N VAL A 42 -2.21 -8.62 1.06
CA VAL A 42 -1.42 -9.11 -0.08
C VAL A 42 -0.20 -8.22 -0.28
N TYR A 43 -0.42 -6.90 -0.24
CA TYR A 43 0.53 -5.83 -0.57
C TYR A 43 -0.16 -4.49 -0.28
N TRP A 44 0.44 -3.40 0.21
CA TRP A 44 1.77 -3.17 0.77
C TRP A 44 1.72 -3.33 2.29
N ALA A 45 2.56 -4.17 2.87
CA ALA A 45 2.56 -4.38 4.32
C ALA A 45 3.43 -3.33 5.04
N PRO A 46 3.11 -2.96 6.30
CA PRO A 46 4.01 -2.17 7.14
C PRO A 46 5.37 -2.85 7.33
N ASP A 47 5.36 -4.16 7.64
CA ASP A 47 6.54 -5.02 7.61
C ASP A 47 6.45 -5.95 6.38
N PRO A 48 7.36 -5.84 5.41
CA PRO A 48 7.40 -6.75 4.27
C PRO A 48 7.56 -8.23 4.66
N ASP A 49 8.12 -8.54 5.84
CA ASP A 49 8.29 -9.93 6.30
C ASP A 49 6.96 -10.61 6.70
N ASP A 50 5.88 -9.84 6.87
CA ASP A 50 4.56 -10.35 7.28
C ASP A 50 3.71 -10.88 6.11
N ILE A 51 4.13 -10.71 4.86
CA ILE A 51 3.32 -11.04 3.67
C ILE A 51 4.06 -11.90 2.65
N ALA A 52 3.31 -12.75 1.93
CA ALA A 52 3.88 -13.62 0.89
C ALA A 52 4.59 -12.85 -0.23
N PHE A 53 4.09 -11.67 -0.59
CA PHE A 53 4.69 -10.79 -1.60
C PHE A 53 5.80 -9.88 -1.03
N GLY A 54 6.30 -10.17 0.17
CA GLY A 54 7.31 -9.38 0.87
C GLY A 54 8.58 -9.13 0.07
N GLU A 55 9.08 -10.14 -0.65
CA GLU A 55 10.28 -10.00 -1.48
C GLU A 55 10.07 -9.07 -2.68
N VAL A 56 8.87 -9.04 -3.26
CA VAL A 56 8.51 -8.07 -4.31
C VAL A 56 8.54 -6.64 -3.75
N GLN A 57 8.01 -6.45 -2.53
CA GLN A 57 8.01 -5.17 -1.82
C GLN A 57 9.44 -4.68 -1.53
N LYS A 58 10.28 -5.56 -1.00
CA LYS A 58 11.69 -5.24 -0.76
C LYS A 58 12.45 -4.97 -2.06
N TRP A 59 12.18 -5.72 -3.14
CA TRP A 59 12.77 -5.45 -4.45
C TRP A 59 12.40 -4.06 -4.96
N PHE A 60 11.13 -3.66 -4.83
CA PHE A 60 10.70 -2.33 -5.20
C PHE A 60 11.45 -1.24 -4.43
N TYR A 61 11.59 -1.39 -3.12
CA TYR A 61 12.36 -0.42 -2.31
C TYR A 61 13.84 -0.35 -2.71
N ARG A 62 14.45 -1.48 -3.08
CA ARG A 62 15.85 -1.50 -3.58
C ARG A 62 16.02 -0.87 -4.97
N ARG A 63 14.95 -0.76 -5.76
CA ARG A 63 14.97 -0.21 -7.12
C ARG A 63 14.58 1.26 -7.20
N GLU A 64 14.30 1.89 -6.07
CA GLU A 64 14.05 3.33 -6.01
C GLU A 64 15.24 4.09 -6.62
N PRO A 65 15.02 4.90 -7.69
CA PRO A 65 16.09 5.69 -8.26
C PRO A 65 16.52 6.76 -7.24
N PRO A 66 17.82 7.13 -7.21
CA PRO A 66 18.29 8.25 -6.42
C PRO A 66 17.78 9.55 -7.04
N ASP A 67 16.53 9.89 -6.76
CA ASP A 67 15.86 11.11 -7.21
C ASP A 67 15.85 12.13 -6.05
N PRO A 68 16.55 13.27 -6.19
CA PRO A 68 16.62 14.29 -5.15
C PRO A 68 15.26 14.85 -4.72
N GLU A 69 14.30 15.00 -5.64
CA GLU A 69 12.97 15.52 -5.33
C GLU A 69 12.16 14.48 -4.55
N LEU A 70 12.29 13.20 -4.92
CA LEU A 70 11.68 12.10 -4.16
C LEU A 70 12.23 12.04 -2.73
N MET A 71 13.56 12.20 -2.57
CA MET A 71 14.19 12.19 -1.24
C MET A 71 13.72 13.37 -0.38
N LYS A 72 13.56 14.55 -0.97
CA LYS A 72 13.01 15.73 -0.29
C LYS A 72 11.59 15.49 0.22
N GLU A 73 10.72 14.92 -0.61
CA GLU A 73 9.35 14.59 -0.17
C GLU A 73 9.31 13.47 0.87
N ARG A 74 10.25 12.52 0.84
CA ARG A 74 10.39 11.50 1.89
C ARG A 74 10.77 12.11 3.24
N VAL A 75 11.71 13.05 3.27
CA VAL A 75 12.08 13.79 4.49
C VAL A 75 10.87 14.54 5.04
N ARG A 76 10.16 15.30 4.19
CA ARG A 76 8.94 16.01 4.58
C ARG A 76 7.85 15.06 5.12
N ARG A 77 7.64 13.91 4.48
CA ARG A 77 6.67 12.91 4.94
C ARG A 77 7.07 12.33 6.30
N LYS A 78 8.36 12.09 6.53
CA LYS A 78 8.86 11.55 7.79
C LYS A 78 8.53 12.48 8.96
N GLU A 79 8.75 13.78 8.80
CA GLU A 79 8.39 14.79 9.80
C GLU A 79 6.90 14.74 10.18
N ILE A 80 6.02 14.54 9.19
CA ILE A 80 4.57 14.42 9.40
C ILE A 80 4.22 13.12 10.15
N LEU A 81 4.87 12.01 9.83
CA LEU A 81 4.61 10.71 10.46
C LEU A 81 5.14 10.63 11.90
N GLU A 82 6.23 11.35 12.20
CA GLU A 82 6.82 11.43 13.54
C GLU A 82 6.11 12.45 14.44
N ALA A 83 5.25 13.30 13.87
CA ALA A 83 4.46 14.23 14.65
C ALA A 83 3.51 13.48 15.61
N PRO A 84 3.35 13.95 16.87
CA PRO A 84 2.44 13.33 17.81
C PRO A 84 1.01 13.41 17.27
N MET A 85 0.27 12.31 17.41
CA MET A 85 -1.17 12.32 17.19
C MET A 85 -1.83 13.23 18.22
N ALA A 86 -2.93 13.87 17.83
CA ALA A 86 -3.76 14.60 18.79
C ALA A 86 -4.28 13.64 19.86
N ASP A 87 -4.44 14.16 21.08
CA ASP A 87 -5.03 13.40 22.17
C ASP A 87 -6.44 12.93 21.77
N LEU A 88 -6.78 11.72 22.22
CA LEU A 88 -8.15 11.23 22.09
C LEU A 88 -9.07 12.16 22.89
N ALA A 89 -10.25 12.44 22.33
CA ALA A 89 -11.28 13.17 23.07
C ALA A 89 -11.63 12.40 24.35
N GLU A 90 -11.76 13.13 25.45
CA GLU A 90 -12.16 12.55 26.75
C GLU A 90 -13.59 11.98 26.70
N ASP A 91 -14.46 12.66 25.95
CA ASP A 91 -15.87 12.33 25.84
C ASP A 91 -16.21 11.71 24.48
N VAL A 92 -16.96 10.61 24.50
CA VAL A 92 -17.59 10.04 23.31
C VAL A 92 -18.80 10.89 22.94
N VAL A 93 -18.83 11.39 21.69
CA VAL A 93 -19.97 12.16 21.17
C VAL A 93 -20.72 11.33 20.14
N GLU A 94 -21.95 10.94 20.46
CA GLU A 94 -22.89 10.44 19.46
C GLU A 94 -23.65 11.62 18.84
N ARG A 95 -23.67 11.67 17.51
CA ARG A 95 -24.50 12.63 16.76
C ARG A 95 -25.29 11.89 15.69
N SER A 96 -26.45 12.43 15.36
CA SER A 96 -27.21 11.97 14.20
C SER A 96 -26.47 12.29 12.89
N PRO A 97 -26.77 11.58 11.78
CA PRO A 97 -26.16 11.87 10.49
C PRO A 97 -26.27 13.34 10.06
N GLY A 98 -27.40 14.00 10.35
CA GLY A 98 -27.61 15.42 9.99
C GLY A 98 -26.73 16.38 10.80
N GLU A 99 -26.52 16.09 12.08
CA GLU A 99 -25.64 16.88 12.96
C GLU A 99 -24.16 16.72 12.60
N TRP A 100 -23.75 15.57 12.08
CA TRP A 100 -22.39 15.37 11.56
C TRP A 100 -22.09 16.23 10.34
N THR A 101 -23.08 16.46 9.47
CA THR A 101 -22.90 17.18 8.20
C THR A 101 -23.23 18.67 8.27
N ALA A 102 -23.69 19.19 9.41
CA ALA A 102 -24.21 20.55 9.53
C ALA A 102 -23.16 21.67 9.33
N GLY A 103 -21.86 21.34 9.29
CA GLY A 103 -20.75 22.29 9.15
C GLY A 103 -19.75 21.97 8.04
N LEU A 104 -20.09 21.08 7.11
CA LEU A 104 -19.39 20.90 5.82
C LEU A 104 -19.92 21.90 4.80
#